data_AF-A0A7M7KQ24-F1
#
_entry.id   AF-A0A7M7KQ24-F1
#
_cell.length_a   1.000
_cell.length_b   1.000
_cell.length_c   1.000
_cell.angle_alpha   90.00
_cell.angle_beta   90.00
_cell.angle_gamma   90.00
#
_symmetry.space_group_name_H-M   'P 1'
#
loop_
_entity.id
_entity.type
_entity.pdbx_description
1 polymer ?
#
loop_
_entity_poly.entity_id
_entity_poly.type
_entity_poly.pdbx_seq_one_letter_code
_entity_poly.pdbx_strand_id
1 'polypeptide(L)'
;MFKRHYDEEGSGNIGKYQGKRLGCYQCDADFTFNAEPYAHNHSCLVGPSDPKERERGIAQCSQNSRYCMAEVTRVNRVLTKFSRKCADDCVTSCLQNGFAMDNEVCTYCCEAFAYCAENRNKIENIHKNF
;
A
#
# COMPACT_ATOMS: atom_id res chain seq x y z
N MET A 1 -11.68 -37.43 -24.45
CA MET A 1 -11.58 -38.54 -23.46
C MET A 1 -10.21 -38.41 -22.82
N PHE A 2 -9.98 -38.16 -21.53
CA PHE A 2 -10.79 -38.33 -20.32
C PHE A 2 -10.62 -37.14 -19.37
N LYS A 3 -11.72 -36.88 -18.65
CA LYS A 3 -11.94 -35.90 -17.58
C LYS A 3 -11.75 -36.60 -16.22
N ARG A 4 -11.42 -35.85 -15.16
CA ARG A 4 -11.83 -35.99 -13.73
C ARG A 4 -11.08 -34.89 -12.95
N HIS A 5 -11.65 -33.74 -12.53
CA HIS A 5 -12.72 -33.43 -11.55
C HIS A 5 -12.53 -34.02 -10.16
N TYR A 6 -12.42 -33.13 -9.15
CA TYR A 6 -13.18 -33.02 -7.88
C TYR A 6 -12.67 -31.72 -7.20
N ASP A 7 -13.37 -30.57 -7.30
CA ASP A 7 -14.51 -30.02 -6.50
C ASP A 7 -13.98 -29.27 -5.24
N GLU A 8 -13.99 -27.93 -5.19
CA GLU A 8 -15.09 -26.99 -4.86
C GLU A 8 -15.77 -27.20 -3.49
N GLU A 9 -15.40 -26.35 -2.52
CA GLU A 9 -16.22 -25.75 -1.46
C GLU A 9 -15.41 -24.51 -0.98
N GLY A 10 -15.83 -23.25 -1.01
CA GLY A 10 -17.16 -22.66 -1.08
C GLY A 10 -17.37 -21.75 0.13
N SER A 11 -17.09 -20.45 0.00
CA SER A 11 -17.70 -19.31 0.75
C SER A 11 -16.85 -18.05 0.48
N GLY A 12 -17.31 -16.95 -0.09
CA GLY A 12 -18.66 -16.47 -0.27
C GLY A 12 -18.62 -14.94 -0.14
N ASN A 13 -18.69 -14.25 -1.30
CA ASN A 13 -19.04 -12.84 -1.55
C ASN A 13 -18.05 -12.14 -2.50
N ILE A 14 -18.13 -12.50 -3.79
CA ILE A 14 -17.87 -11.54 -4.86
C ILE A 14 -19.08 -10.60 -4.86
N GLY A 15 -19.06 -9.65 -3.92
CA GLY A 15 -20.01 -8.55 -3.92
C GLY A 15 -19.88 -7.82 -5.25
N LYS A 16 -20.93 -7.89 -6.06
CA LYS A 16 -21.13 -7.03 -7.22
C LYS A 16 -20.90 -5.57 -6.79
N TYR A 17 -19.74 -5.00 -7.08
CA TYR A 17 -19.47 -3.58 -6.85
C TYR A 17 -20.26 -2.75 -7.87
N GLN A 18 -21.55 -2.56 -7.60
CA GLN A 18 -22.31 -1.47 -8.18
C GLN A 18 -21.82 -0.16 -7.53
N GLY A 19 -20.88 0.52 -8.18
CA GLY A 19 -20.73 1.98 -8.09
C GLY A 19 -19.88 2.60 -6.96
N LYS A 20 -19.17 1.84 -6.11
CA LYS A 20 -18.19 2.44 -5.17
C LYS A 20 -16.78 2.34 -5.75
N ARG A 21 -16.16 3.49 -6.04
CA ARG A 21 -14.76 3.58 -6.48
C ARG A 21 -13.83 3.19 -5.34
N LEU A 22 -12.70 2.57 -5.67
CA LEU A 22 -11.66 2.23 -4.70
C LEU A 22 -11.18 3.52 -3.99
N GLY A 23 -11.05 3.46 -2.67
CA GLY A 23 -10.49 4.55 -1.88
C GLY A 23 -9.14 4.15 -1.32
N CYS A 24 -8.10 4.94 -1.57
CA CYS A 24 -6.77 4.73 -1.03
C CYS A 24 -6.31 5.94 -0.23
N TYR A 25 -5.56 5.70 0.84
CA TYR A 25 -4.79 6.75 1.49
C TYR A 25 -3.63 7.09 0.58
N GLN A 26 -3.50 8.37 0.23
CA GLN A 26 -2.45 8.84 -0.67
C GLN A 26 -1.54 9.81 0.06
N CYS A 27 -0.24 9.60 -0.06
CA CYS A 27 0.76 10.45 0.57
C CYS A 27 2.12 10.23 -0.12
N ASP A 28 3.01 11.20 0.05
CA ASP A 28 4.40 11.11 -0.35
C ASP A 28 5.24 11.66 0.80
N ALA A 29 6.28 10.92 1.18
CA ALA A 29 7.22 11.30 2.21
C ALA A 29 8.64 11.12 1.69
N ASP A 30 9.46 12.16 1.84
CA ASP A 30 10.83 12.22 1.34
C ASP A 30 11.77 12.58 2.50
N PHE A 31 12.39 11.56 3.08
CA PHE A 31 13.31 11.68 4.20
C PHE A 31 14.77 11.90 3.77
N THR A 32 15.00 12.32 2.52
CA THR A 32 16.35 12.73 2.10
C THR A 32 16.78 14.01 2.83
N PHE A 33 18.11 14.22 2.90
CA PHE A 33 18.76 15.19 3.79
C PHE A 33 18.20 16.64 3.77
N ASN A 34 17.51 17.04 2.69
CA ASN A 34 17.00 18.41 2.50
C ASN A 34 15.48 18.51 2.40
N ALA A 35 14.74 17.41 2.52
CA ALA A 35 13.29 17.40 2.33
C ALA A 35 12.54 17.47 3.66
N GLU A 36 12.45 16.37 4.40
CA GLU A 36 11.88 16.35 5.75
C GLU A 36 12.63 15.41 6.70
N PRO A 37 12.69 15.71 8.02
CA PRO A 37 13.28 14.80 8.99
C PRO A 37 12.48 13.49 9.09
N TYR A 38 13.18 12.36 9.17
CA TYR A 38 12.53 11.08 9.44
C TYR A 38 11.80 11.09 10.79
N ALA A 39 10.53 10.71 10.77
CA ALA A 39 9.72 10.45 11.96
C ALA A 39 9.06 9.07 11.87
N HIS A 40 9.27 8.20 12.86
CA HIS A 40 8.73 6.84 12.86
C HIS A 40 7.20 6.79 12.88
N ASN A 41 6.55 7.85 13.38
CA ASN A 41 5.11 8.03 13.44
C ASN A 41 4.59 8.96 12.34
N HIS A 42 5.37 9.21 11.28
CA HIS A 42 4.93 10.03 10.16
C HIS A 42 3.63 9.46 9.58
N SER A 43 2.64 10.32 9.34
CA SER A 43 1.30 9.90 8.87
C SER A 43 1.37 9.14 7.55
N CYS A 44 2.36 9.44 6.70
CA CYS A 44 2.58 8.66 5.49
C CYS A 44 3.10 7.23 5.73
N LEU A 45 3.77 6.96 6.87
CA LEU A 45 4.23 5.63 7.23
C LEU A 45 3.16 4.83 7.97
N VAL A 46 2.48 5.44 8.95
CA VAL A 46 1.57 4.72 9.86
C VAL A 46 0.08 5.00 9.61
N GLY A 47 -0.24 5.97 8.76
CA GLY A 47 -1.61 6.51 8.62
C GLY A 47 -1.92 7.56 9.68
N PRO A 48 -2.98 8.38 9.49
CA PRO A 48 -3.44 9.30 10.53
C PRO A 48 -3.87 8.55 11.80
N SER A 49 -3.51 9.08 12.97
CA SER A 49 -3.88 8.48 14.26
C SER A 49 -5.33 8.75 14.65
N ASP A 50 -5.90 9.90 14.27
CA ASP A 50 -7.31 10.21 14.48
C ASP A 50 -8.18 9.43 13.47
N PRO A 51 -9.14 8.59 13.92
CA PRO A 51 -10.07 7.88 13.04
C PRO A 51 -10.82 8.78 12.03
N LYS A 52 -11.16 10.01 12.41
CA LYS A 52 -11.85 10.96 11.54
C LYS A 52 -10.93 11.49 10.44
N GLU A 53 -9.67 11.79 10.78
CA GLU A 53 -8.67 12.17 9.78
C GLU A 53 -8.30 11.00 8.88
N ARG A 54 -8.30 9.79 9.44
CA ARG A 54 -8.07 8.55 8.71
C ARG A 54 -9.09 8.42 7.58
N GLU A 55 -10.38 8.46 7.89
CA GLU A 55 -11.44 8.40 6.87
C GLU A 55 -11.38 9.56 5.86
N ARG A 56 -11.09 10.79 6.31
CA ARG A 56 -10.94 11.96 5.42
C ARG A 56 -9.73 11.88 4.51
N GLY A 57 -8.66 11.22 4.95
CA GLY A 57 -7.44 11.02 4.18
C GLY A 57 -7.58 10.02 3.04
N ILE A 58 -8.71 9.29 2.97
CA ILE A 58 -8.98 8.37 1.87
C ILE A 58 -9.47 9.14 0.65
N ALA A 59 -8.61 9.25 -0.35
CA ALA A 59 -8.95 9.81 -1.63
C ALA A 59 -9.58 8.75 -2.55
N GLN A 60 -10.64 9.13 -3.26
CA GLN A 60 -11.28 8.29 -4.27
C GLN A 60 -10.37 8.13 -5.48
N CYS A 61 -10.05 6.89 -5.83
CA CYS A 61 -9.25 6.58 -7.00
C CYS A 61 -10.03 6.77 -8.31
N SER A 62 -9.29 6.72 -9.42
CA SER A 62 -9.90 6.68 -10.76
C SER A 62 -10.78 5.44 -10.93
N GLN A 63 -11.65 5.44 -11.94
CA GLN A 63 -12.52 4.29 -12.22
C GLN A 63 -11.74 3.04 -12.67
N ASN A 64 -10.52 3.22 -13.19
CA ASN A 64 -9.68 2.13 -13.68
C ASN A 64 -8.76 1.57 -12.59
N SER A 65 -8.64 2.28 -11.46
CA SER A 65 -7.75 1.91 -10.39
C SER A 65 -8.30 0.72 -9.61
N ARG A 66 -7.48 -0.33 -9.51
CA ARG A 66 -7.84 -1.61 -8.90
C ARG A 66 -7.06 -1.89 -7.62
N TYR A 67 -6.00 -1.14 -7.36
CA TYR A 67 -5.11 -1.36 -6.23
C TYR A 67 -4.77 -0.06 -5.50
N CYS A 68 -4.60 -0.17 -4.19
CA CYS A 68 -3.77 0.75 -3.43
C CYS A 68 -2.33 0.21 -3.47
N MET A 69 -1.37 1.09 -3.72
CA MET A 69 0.03 0.75 -3.87
C MET A 69 0.87 1.55 -2.89
N ALA A 70 1.88 0.92 -2.31
CA ALA A 70 2.93 1.59 -1.56
C ALA A 70 4.28 1.36 -2.22
N GLU A 71 5.08 2.42 -2.35
CA GLU A 71 6.47 2.34 -2.79
C GLU A 71 7.39 2.74 -1.64
N VAL A 72 8.42 1.93 -1.42
CA VAL A 72 9.41 2.12 -0.37
C VAL A 72 10.76 2.20 -1.03
N THR A 73 11.39 3.37 -0.94
CA THR A 73 12.73 3.59 -1.49
C THR A 73 13.74 3.58 -0.37
N ARG A 74 14.78 2.76 -0.54
CA ARG A 74 15.92 2.69 0.37
C ARG A 74 17.21 2.95 -0.39
N VAL A 75 18.09 3.76 0.20
CA VAL A 75 19.45 3.98 -0.30
C VAL A 75 20.42 3.49 0.75
N ASN A 76 21.30 2.56 0.41
CA ASN A 76 22.16 1.85 1.34
C ASN A 76 21.37 1.27 2.52
N ARG A 77 20.18 0.69 2.23
CA ARG A 77 19.21 0.14 3.19
C ARG A 77 18.57 1.15 4.15
N VAL A 78 18.88 2.43 4.04
CA VAL A 78 18.23 3.50 4.80
C VAL A 78 16.97 3.94 4.06
N LEU A 79 15.83 4.01 4.77
CA LEU A 79 14.58 4.52 4.21
C LEU A 79 14.76 6.00 3.82
N THR A 80 14.60 6.29 2.53
CA THR A 80 14.69 7.66 2.01
C THR A 80 13.37 8.16 1.49
N LYS A 81 12.51 7.31 0.94
CA LYS A 81 11.17 7.71 0.49
C LYS A 81 10.13 6.67 0.80
N PHE A 82 8.92 7.13 1.06
CA PHE A 82 7.74 6.28 1.18
C PHE A 82 6.56 6.97 0.52
N SER A 83 5.88 6.30 -0.40
CA SER A 83 4.70 6.84 -1.06
C SER A 83 3.55 5.85 -1.02
N ARG A 84 2.32 6.38 -1.03
CA ARG A 84 1.09 5.63 -1.22
C ARG A 84 0.27 6.27 -2.32
N LYS A 85 -0.25 5.47 -3.22
CA LYS A 85 -1.03 5.94 -4.38
C LYS A 85 -2.03 4.90 -4.86
N CYS A 86 -3.00 5.36 -5.65
CA CYS A 86 -3.85 4.47 -6.43
C CYS A 86 -3.07 3.91 -7.62
N ALA A 87 -3.38 2.67 -8.03
CA ALA A 87 -2.79 2.04 -9.20
C ALA A 87 -3.82 1.22 -9.99
N ASP A 88 -3.71 1.27 -11.32
CA ASP A 88 -4.56 0.51 -12.25
C ASP A 88 -4.05 -0.93 -12.43
N ASP A 89 -2.74 -1.10 -12.32
CA ASP A 89 -2.01 -2.36 -12.28
C ASP A 89 -0.92 -2.29 -11.21
N CYS A 90 -0.67 -3.41 -10.52
CA CYS A 90 0.27 -3.45 -9.41
C CYS A 90 0.86 -4.85 -9.24
N VAL A 91 2.20 -4.93 -9.21
CA VAL A 91 2.95 -6.16 -8.95
C VAL A 91 3.87 -5.94 -7.76
N THR A 92 3.71 -6.77 -6.73
CA THR A 92 4.59 -6.73 -5.56
C THR A 92 5.99 -7.17 -5.96
N SER A 93 6.97 -6.29 -5.79
CA SER A 93 8.34 -6.51 -6.26
C SER A 93 9.33 -5.63 -5.52
N CYS A 94 10.61 -6.02 -5.48
CA CYS A 94 11.70 -5.18 -5.00
C CYS A 94 12.79 -5.17 -6.07
N LEU A 95 13.10 -3.99 -6.59
CA LEU A 95 14.13 -3.79 -7.60
C LEU A 95 15.34 -3.13 -6.95
N GLN A 96 16.48 -3.79 -7.02
CA GLN A 96 17.76 -3.30 -6.51
C GLN A 96 18.66 -2.89 -7.68
N ASN A 97 19.06 -1.63 -7.72
CA ASN A 97 19.85 -1.04 -8.78
C ASN A 97 21.02 -0.22 -8.19
N GLY A 98 22.22 -0.37 -8.76
CA GLY A 98 23.35 0.52 -8.47
C GLY A 98 24.71 -0.17 -8.52
N PHE A 99 25.71 0.56 -8.99
CA PHE A 99 27.10 0.08 -9.06
C PHE A 99 27.98 0.56 -7.90
N ALA A 100 27.54 1.58 -7.14
CA ALA A 100 28.27 2.18 -6.00
C ALA A 100 27.38 2.57 -4.81
N MET A 101 26.06 2.67 -5.02
CA MET A 101 25.07 2.89 -3.97
C MET A 101 23.96 1.86 -4.17
N ASP A 102 23.57 1.18 -3.09
CA ASP A 102 22.50 0.19 -3.14
C ASP A 102 21.16 0.94 -3.10
N ASN A 103 20.55 1.16 -4.27
CA ASN A 103 19.20 1.72 -4.35
C ASN A 103 18.20 0.58 -4.49
N GLU A 104 17.29 0.47 -3.53
CA GLU A 104 16.19 -0.48 -3.54
C GLU A 104 14.87 0.27 -3.64
N VAL A 105 14.01 -0.14 -4.56
CA VAL A 105 12.61 0.31 -4.62
C VAL A 105 11.72 -0.92 -4.50
N CYS A 106 10.97 -1.00 -3.41
CA CYS A 106 9.98 -2.05 -3.18
C CYS A 106 8.57 -1.51 -3.41
N THR A 107 7.78 -2.25 -4.18
CA THR A 107 6.37 -2.00 -4.46
C THR A 107 5.52 -3.03 -3.73
N TYR A 108 4.47 -2.57 -3.05
CA TYR A 108 3.49 -3.40 -2.34
C TYR A 108 2.08 -3.08 -2.82
N CYS A 109 1.27 -4.11 -3.03
CA CYS A 109 -0.06 -4.00 -3.64
C CYS A 109 -1.16 -4.48 -2.68
N CYS A 110 -2.26 -3.73 -2.62
CA CYS A 110 -3.40 -4.03 -1.76
C CYS A 110 -4.72 -3.77 -2.50
N GLU A 111 -5.61 -4.76 -2.56
CA GLU A 111 -6.91 -4.63 -3.23
C GLU A 111 -7.99 -4.00 -2.33
N ALA A 112 -8.07 -4.45 -1.07
CA ALA A 112 -9.12 -4.05 -0.14
C ALA A 112 -8.64 -3.12 0.99
N PHE A 113 -7.32 -2.93 1.12
CA PHE A 113 -6.73 -2.20 2.23
C PHE A 113 -6.25 -0.81 1.80
N ALA A 114 -6.92 0.22 2.31
CA ALA A 114 -6.69 1.60 1.91
C ALA A 114 -5.31 2.16 2.33
N TYR A 115 -4.67 1.60 3.37
CA TYR A 115 -3.38 2.05 3.92
C TYR A 115 -2.24 1.12 3.51
N CYS A 116 -2.14 0.78 2.21
CA CYS A 116 -1.17 -0.19 1.74
C CYS A 116 0.26 0.09 2.26
N ALA A 117 0.97 -0.97 2.61
CA ALA A 117 2.28 -0.90 3.25
C ALA A 117 3.03 -2.23 3.14
N GLU A 118 4.34 -2.18 3.36
CA GLU A 118 5.25 -3.34 3.43
C GLU A 118 4.82 -4.39 4.47
N ASN A 119 4.36 -3.95 5.64
CA ASN A 119 3.89 -4.84 6.69
C ASN A 119 2.46 -4.49 7.10
N ARG A 120 1.50 -5.07 6.38
CA ARG A 120 0.06 -4.89 6.62
C ARG A 120 -0.35 -5.20 8.05
N ASN A 121 0.15 -6.30 8.62
CA ASN A 121 -0.21 -6.74 9.98
C ASN A 121 0.22 -5.70 11.04
N LYS A 122 1.39 -5.07 10.87
CA LYS A 122 1.86 -4.02 11.77
C LYS A 122 0.93 -2.81 11.76
N ILE A 123 0.47 -2.37 10.59
CA ILE A 123 -0.43 -1.23 10.44
C ILE A 123 -1.83 -1.56 10.99
N GLU A 124 -2.38 -2.72 10.65
CA GLU A 124 -3.69 -3.14 11.18
C GLU A 124 -3.69 -3.24 12.71
N ASN A 125 -2.62 -3.73 13.32
CA ASN A 125 -2.50 -3.81 14.77
C ASN A 125 -2.35 -2.44 15.43
N ILE A 126 -1.65 -1.49 14.80
CA ILE A 126 -1.64 -0.09 15.25
C ILE A 126 -3.07 0.46 15.29
N HIS A 127 -3.87 0.17 14.26
CA HIS A 127 -5.23 0.67 14.15
C HIS A 127 -6.30 -0.05 14.99
N LYS A 128 -5.99 -1.21 15.58
CA LYS A 128 -6.91 -1.96 16.48
C LYS A 128 -6.76 -1.59 17.96
N ASN A 129 -5.64 -0.96 18.33
CA ASN A 129 -5.29 -0.66 19.72
C ASN A 129 -5.64 0.78 20.15
N PHE A 130 -6.39 1.50 19.32
CA PHE A 130 -6.96 2.83 19.60
C PHE A 130 -8.44 2.82 19.24
#